data_AF-A0A4U5MM92-F1
#
_entry.id   AF-A0A4U5MM92-F1
#
_cell.length_a   1.000
_cell.length_b   1.000
_cell.length_c   1.000
_cell.angle_alpha   90.00
_cell.angle_beta   90.00
_cell.angle_gamma   90.00
#
_symmetry.space_group_name_H-M   'P 1'
#
loop_
_entity.id
_entity.type
_entity.pdbx_description
1 polymer ?
#
loop_
_entity_poly.entity_id
_entity_poly.type
_entity_poly.pdbx_seq_one_letter_code
_entity_poly.pdbx_strand_id
1 'polypeptide(L)'
;MQIEMKPDKVFLVDSPVLKFFDLEKKYLKNEADKVYVVVQNPGNFSDVRRRDEFLEFVHEMENLDESSIGFQSTALVLLPYMQYLELHMIMSDVSGFKDYRSRQFSYTLFPQFIDENPHWKAAVHLNNSACEKNHPSCLEEFLFTTAFKGGNNMTERAKQLSKWRFLMSEYADFNMTTYNEYNYLCDQLTSVGKITIATVITTLACMTLICVMFIGEVGSILSALITVLSINAGVFSVMALNGRSKILKTYYYVPF
;
A
#
# COMPACT_ATOMS: atom_id res chain seq x y z
N MET A 1 -20.94 3.58 9.61
CA MET A 1 -21.46 2.76 8.50
C MET A 1 -20.30 1.92 8.01
N GLN A 2 -20.40 0.59 7.99
CA GLN A 2 -19.37 -0.23 7.36
C GLN A 2 -19.55 -0.06 5.85
N ILE A 3 -18.60 0.60 5.21
CA ILE A 3 -18.62 0.82 3.77
C ILE A 3 -17.75 -0.29 3.21
N GLU A 4 -18.38 -1.26 2.54
CA GLU A 4 -17.68 -2.40 1.99
C GLU A 4 -18.43 -2.93 0.77
N MET A 5 -17.69 -3.16 -0.30
CA MET A 5 -18.21 -3.85 -1.48
C MET A 5 -17.78 -5.31 -1.37
N LYS A 6 -18.75 -6.19 -1.12
CA LYS A 6 -18.47 -7.62 -1.08
C LYS A 6 -18.46 -8.20 -2.50
N PRO A 7 -17.39 -8.89 -2.93
CA PRO A 7 -17.29 -9.43 -4.28
C PRO A 7 -18.40 -10.45 -4.58
N ASP A 8 -18.88 -11.20 -3.58
CA ASP A 8 -19.98 -12.18 -3.74
C ASP A 8 -21.33 -11.56 -4.10
N LYS A 9 -21.49 -10.23 -4.01
CA LYS A 9 -22.72 -9.54 -4.40
C LYS A 9 -22.70 -9.03 -5.84
N VAL A 10 -21.57 -9.11 -6.53
CA VAL A 10 -21.42 -8.69 -7.93
C VAL A 10 -21.81 -9.82 -8.88
N PHE A 11 -21.58 -11.07 -8.46
CA PHE A 11 -21.83 -12.25 -9.28
C PHE A 11 -23.25 -12.77 -9.10
N LEU A 12 -23.76 -13.43 -10.14
CA LEU A 12 -25.00 -14.19 -10.07
C LEU A 12 -24.90 -15.30 -9.00
N VAL A 13 -26.02 -15.59 -8.34
CA VAL A 13 -26.09 -16.53 -7.21
C VAL A 13 -25.56 -17.93 -7.56
N ASP A 14 -25.71 -18.36 -8.82
CA ASP A 14 -25.28 -19.68 -9.29
C ASP A 14 -23.89 -19.65 -9.97
N SER A 15 -23.17 -18.53 -9.90
CA SER A 15 -21.86 -18.40 -10.54
C SER A 15 -20.83 -19.33 -9.88
N PRO A 16 -20.05 -20.10 -10.66
CA PRO A 16 -18.97 -20.93 -10.12
C PRO A 16 -17.87 -20.10 -9.44
N VAL A 17 -17.76 -18.80 -9.77
CA VAL A 17 -16.82 -17.87 -9.13
C VAL A 17 -17.13 -17.68 -7.64
N LEU A 18 -18.41 -17.78 -7.24
CA LEU A 18 -18.78 -17.71 -5.82
C LEU A 18 -18.18 -18.87 -5.03
N LYS A 19 -18.17 -20.08 -5.60
CA LYS A 19 -17.54 -21.25 -4.97
C LYS A 19 -16.03 -21.05 -4.82
N PHE A 20 -15.38 -20.42 -5.80
CA PHE A 20 -13.97 -20.07 -5.70
C PHE A 20 -13.72 -19.09 -4.55
N PHE A 21 -14.49 -18.00 -4.45
CA PHE A 21 -14.37 -17.04 -3.35
C PHE A 21 -14.63 -17.67 -1.98
N ASP A 22 -15.56 -18.61 -1.87
CA ASP A 22 -15.84 -19.31 -0.62
C ASP A 22 -14.67 -20.22 -0.23
N LEU A 23 -14.03 -20.89 -1.19
CA LEU A 23 -12.82 -21.68 -0.96
C LEU A 23 -11.64 -20.78 -0.58
N GLU A 24 -11.41 -19.69 -1.30
CA GLU A 24 -10.37 -18.71 -0.99
C GLU A 24 -10.58 -18.12 0.41
N LYS A 25 -11.79 -17.67 0.74
CA LYS A 25 -12.12 -17.18 2.09
C LYS A 25 -11.99 -18.26 3.18
N LYS A 26 -12.10 -19.54 2.83
CA LYS A 26 -11.98 -20.64 3.80
C LYS A 26 -10.53 -21.05 4.02
N TYR A 27 -9.74 -21.12 2.96
CA TYR A 27 -8.40 -21.69 2.98
C TYR A 27 -7.27 -20.66 2.91
N LEU A 28 -7.46 -19.55 2.18
CA LEU A 28 -6.45 -18.52 1.91
C LEU A 28 -6.60 -17.27 2.80
N LYS A 29 -7.71 -17.15 3.55
CA LYS A 29 -8.06 -15.96 4.34
C LYS A 29 -7.06 -15.59 5.44
N ASN A 30 -6.25 -16.54 5.90
CA ASN A 30 -5.20 -16.31 6.89
C ASN A 30 -3.80 -16.30 6.28
N GLU A 31 -3.68 -16.34 4.95
CA GLU A 31 -2.38 -16.24 4.29
C GLU A 31 -1.83 -14.82 4.38
N ALA A 32 -0.52 -14.73 4.18
CA ALA A 32 0.20 -13.48 4.23
C ALA A 32 0.02 -12.73 2.90
N ASP A 33 -0.59 -11.54 2.97
CA ASP A 33 -0.66 -10.59 1.88
C ASP A 33 0.72 -9.92 1.73
N LYS A 34 1.33 -10.06 0.54
CA LYS A 34 2.61 -9.42 0.23
C LYS A 34 2.41 -7.93 -0.05
N VAL A 35 3.32 -7.13 0.49
CA VAL A 35 3.44 -5.70 0.23
C VAL A 35 4.73 -5.47 -0.51
N TYR A 36 4.62 -4.78 -1.63
CA TYR A 36 5.72 -4.34 -2.46
C TYR A 36 6.04 -2.89 -2.08
N VAL A 37 7.28 -2.61 -1.73
CA VAL A 37 7.73 -1.26 -1.38
C VAL A 37 8.76 -0.85 -2.41
N VAL A 38 8.44 0.19 -3.17
CA VAL A 38 9.34 0.80 -4.14
C VAL A 38 10.02 1.97 -3.46
N VAL A 39 11.35 1.91 -3.40
CA VAL A 39 12.22 2.97 -2.89
C VAL A 39 12.76 3.73 -4.09
N GLN A 40 12.36 4.99 -4.23
CA GLN A 40 12.72 5.83 -5.37
C GLN A 40 13.94 6.71 -5.10
N ASN A 41 14.32 6.89 -3.84
CA ASN A 41 15.48 7.69 -3.46
C ASN A 41 16.33 7.00 -2.37
N PRO A 42 17.09 5.95 -2.71
CA PRO A 42 17.99 5.27 -1.78
C PRO A 42 19.01 6.22 -1.12
N GLY A 43 19.45 7.25 -1.84
CA GLY A 43 20.53 8.13 -1.41
C GLY A 43 21.88 7.42 -1.46
N ASN A 44 22.72 7.61 -0.45
CA ASN A 44 24.06 7.03 -0.43
C ASN A 44 24.22 5.90 0.61
N PHE A 45 24.02 4.67 0.18
CA PHE A 45 24.34 3.47 0.96
C PHE A 45 25.84 3.20 1.17
N SER A 46 26.79 3.94 0.61
CA SER A 46 28.18 3.85 1.10
C SER A 46 28.31 4.46 2.50
N ASP A 47 27.45 5.42 2.86
CA ASP A 47 27.37 5.95 4.22
C ASP A 47 26.69 4.92 5.14
N VAL A 48 27.38 4.58 6.23
CA VAL A 48 26.88 3.65 7.25
C VAL A 48 25.60 4.17 7.87
N ARG A 49 25.51 5.49 8.14
CA ARG A 49 24.33 6.07 8.80
C ARG A 49 23.07 5.95 7.95
N ARG A 50 23.18 6.27 6.65
CA ARG A 50 22.07 6.15 5.69
C ARG A 50 21.60 4.71 5.53
N ARG A 51 22.53 3.74 5.53
CA ARG A 51 22.18 2.32 5.49
C ARG A 51 21.46 1.88 6.76
N ASP A 52 22.00 2.25 7.92
CA ASP A 52 21.44 1.85 9.21
C ASP A 52 20.03 2.43 9.38
N GLU A 53 19.81 3.68 8.98
CA GLU A 53 18.49 4.33 8.94
C GLU A 53 17.50 3.61 8.02
N PHE A 54 17.94 3.17 6.83
CA PHE A 54 17.09 2.40 5.93
C PHE A 54 16.77 1.01 6.50
N LEU A 55 17.75 0.33 7.09
CA LEU A 55 17.53 -0.98 7.72
C LEU A 55 16.64 -0.87 8.97
N GLU A 56 16.72 0.24 9.69
CA GLU A 56 15.81 0.56 10.80
C GLU A 56 14.37 0.70 10.29
N PHE A 57 14.15 1.45 9.20
CA PHE A 57 12.83 1.52 8.57
C PHE A 57 12.29 0.13 8.18
N VAL A 58 13.12 -0.71 7.56
CA VAL A 58 12.72 -2.08 7.19
C VAL A 58 12.36 -2.88 8.44
N HIS A 59 13.14 -2.76 9.51
CA HIS A 59 12.89 -3.41 10.79
C HIS A 59 11.60 -2.94 11.46
N GLU A 60 11.31 -1.63 11.44
CA GLU A 60 10.06 -1.08 11.93
C GLU A 60 8.87 -1.54 11.10
N MET A 61 9.02 -1.64 9.79
CA MET A 61 7.98 -2.16 8.91
C MET A 61 7.67 -3.63 9.18
N GLU A 62 8.70 -4.44 9.45
CA GLU A 62 8.59 -5.85 9.81
C GLU A 62 7.92 -6.09 11.18
N ASN A 63 7.93 -5.08 12.06
CA ASN A 63 7.39 -5.15 13.42
C ASN A 63 6.29 -4.12 13.70
N LEU A 64 5.68 -3.57 12.64
CA LEU A 64 4.78 -2.42 12.71
C LEU A 64 3.55 -2.68 13.60
N ASP A 65 2.96 -3.87 13.47
CA ASP A 65 1.86 -4.34 14.31
C ASP A 65 1.73 -5.87 14.31
N GLU A 66 0.71 -6.39 15.01
CA GLU A 66 0.40 -7.83 15.09
C GLU A 66 0.09 -8.50 13.75
N SER A 67 -0.20 -7.71 12.70
CA SER A 67 -0.39 -8.22 11.35
C SER A 67 0.94 -8.50 10.65
N SER A 68 2.05 -7.94 11.10
CA SER A 68 3.37 -8.17 10.50
C SER A 68 3.79 -9.64 10.66
N ILE A 69 4.30 -10.24 9.59
CA ILE A 69 4.85 -11.62 9.64
C ILE A 69 6.30 -11.61 10.18
N GLY A 70 7.01 -10.50 9.99
CA GLY A 70 8.39 -10.31 10.44
C GLY A 70 9.44 -10.57 9.36
N PHE A 71 10.71 -10.53 9.76
CA PHE A 71 11.87 -10.55 8.86
C PHE A 71 11.92 -11.73 7.88
N GLN A 72 11.36 -12.88 8.26
CA GLN A 72 11.34 -14.08 7.41
C GLN A 72 10.54 -13.90 6.12
N SER A 73 9.62 -12.91 6.12
CA SER A 73 8.81 -12.57 4.95
C SER A 73 9.44 -11.52 4.06
N THR A 74 10.53 -10.89 4.51
CA THR A 74 11.16 -9.77 3.80
C THR A 74 12.17 -10.27 2.77
N ALA A 75 11.98 -9.86 1.53
CA ALA A 75 12.92 -10.06 0.44
C ALA A 75 13.50 -8.71 0.04
N LEU A 76 14.70 -8.42 0.54
CA LEU A 76 15.44 -7.17 0.32
C LEU A 76 16.77 -7.47 -0.37
N VAL A 77 16.99 -6.93 -1.57
CA VAL A 77 18.21 -7.13 -2.38
C VAL A 77 19.50 -6.67 -1.69
N LEU A 78 19.39 -5.68 -0.80
CA LEU A 78 20.53 -5.10 -0.10
C LEU A 78 21.25 -6.13 0.79
N LEU A 79 20.50 -7.01 1.47
CA LEU A 79 21.05 -8.00 2.39
C LEU A 79 21.94 -9.06 1.71
N PRO A 80 21.48 -9.79 0.66
CA PRO A 80 22.34 -10.74 -0.04
C PRO A 80 23.48 -10.03 -0.77
N TYR A 81 23.30 -8.78 -1.23
CA TYR A 81 24.39 -8.03 -1.84
C TYR A 81 25.49 -7.68 -0.82
N MET A 82 25.12 -7.28 0.40
CA MET A 82 26.11 -7.04 1.46
C MET A 82 26.90 -8.32 1.79
N GLN A 83 26.25 -9.48 1.83
CA GLN A 83 26.94 -10.77 2.01
C GLN A 83 27.86 -11.09 0.83
N TYR A 84 27.42 -10.81 -0.40
CA TYR A 84 28.23 -10.97 -1.61
C TYR A 84 29.50 -10.11 -1.57
N LEU A 85 29.39 -8.86 -1.13
CA LEU A 85 30.55 -7.97 -0.93
C LEU A 85 31.54 -8.55 0.09
N GLU A 86 31.06 -9.04 1.23
CA GLU A 86 31.92 -9.63 2.27
C GLU A 86 32.72 -10.83 1.72
N LEU A 87 32.08 -11.72 0.96
CA LEU A 87 32.74 -12.87 0.35
C LEU A 87 33.80 -12.46 -0.68
N HIS A 88 33.48 -11.53 -1.57
CA HIS A 88 34.42 -11.05 -2.59
C HIS A 88 35.61 -10.30 -1.99
N MET A 89 35.41 -9.56 -0.90
CA MET A 89 36.50 -8.90 -0.17
C MET A 89 37.45 -9.94 0.46
N ILE A 90 36.91 -10.96 1.13
CA ILE A 90 37.71 -12.04 1.73
C ILE A 90 38.55 -12.78 0.68
N MET A 91 37.97 -13.07 -0.50
CA MET A 91 38.69 -13.75 -1.58
C MET A 91 39.82 -12.91 -2.18
N SER A 92 39.65 -11.58 -2.23
CA SER A 92 40.69 -10.66 -2.74
C SER A 92 41.89 -10.53 -1.79
N ASP A 93 41.70 -10.75 -0.48
CA ASP A 93 42.72 -10.55 0.56
C ASP A 93 43.73 -11.73 0.67
N VAL A 94 43.46 -12.86 0.03
CA VAL A 94 44.44 -13.97 -0.09
C VAL A 94 45.67 -13.54 -0.91
N SER A 95 45.62 -12.41 -1.62
CA SER A 95 46.69 -11.89 -2.47
C SER A 95 47.53 -10.72 -1.90
N GLY A 96 47.26 -10.23 -0.68
CA GLY A 96 48.20 -9.34 0.02
C GLY A 96 47.57 -8.21 0.83
N PHE A 97 47.76 -8.28 2.15
CA PHE A 97 47.89 -7.21 3.14
C PHE A 97 47.27 -5.85 2.74
N LYS A 98 45.95 -5.70 2.92
CA LYS A 98 45.33 -4.38 3.11
C LYS A 98 44.32 -4.39 4.26
N ASP A 99 44.50 -3.39 5.12
CA ASP A 99 43.73 -3.04 6.32
C ASP A 99 42.29 -3.58 6.41
N TYR A 100 42.07 -4.44 7.41
CA TYR A 100 40.78 -4.91 7.91
C TYR A 100 40.03 -3.79 8.65
N ARG A 101 39.77 -2.66 7.98
CA ARG A 101 38.91 -1.60 8.51
C ARG A 101 38.00 -1.05 7.45
N SER A 102 36.84 -1.68 7.36
CA SER A 102 35.49 -1.08 7.32
C SER A 102 34.61 -1.81 6.32
N ARG A 103 33.36 -2.03 6.73
CA ARG A 103 32.24 -2.53 5.92
C ARG A 103 31.94 -1.53 4.79
N GLN A 104 32.84 -1.39 3.83
CA GLN A 104 32.70 -0.42 2.75
C GLN A 104 31.72 -0.98 1.73
N PHE A 105 30.49 -0.53 1.82
CA PHE A 105 29.52 -0.77 0.77
C PHE A 105 30.02 -0.09 -0.52
N SER A 106 30.27 -0.90 -1.54
CA SER A 106 30.70 -0.46 -2.86
C SER A 106 29.63 -0.79 -3.88
N TYR A 107 29.41 0.09 -4.84
CA TYR A 107 28.44 -0.07 -5.93
C TYR A 107 29.04 -0.76 -7.16
N THR A 108 30.36 -0.86 -7.24
CA THR A 108 31.08 -1.38 -8.43
C THR A 108 30.73 -2.82 -8.78
N LEU A 109 30.50 -3.66 -7.77
CA LEU A 109 30.18 -5.08 -7.93
C LEU A 109 28.67 -5.36 -8.05
N PHE A 110 27.84 -4.32 -7.93
CA PHE A 110 26.39 -4.46 -7.96
C PHE A 110 25.87 -4.99 -9.31
N PRO A 111 26.35 -4.48 -10.48
CA PRO A 111 25.95 -5.04 -11.77
C PRO A 111 26.29 -6.53 -11.90
N GLN A 112 27.50 -6.93 -11.48
CA GLN A 112 27.92 -8.33 -11.50
C GLN A 112 27.02 -9.20 -10.62
N PHE A 113 26.71 -8.74 -9.40
CA PHE A 113 25.79 -9.46 -8.51
C PHE A 113 24.41 -9.67 -9.13
N ILE A 114 23.86 -8.66 -9.82
CA ILE A 114 22.56 -8.77 -10.49
C ILE A 114 22.61 -9.70 -11.70
N ASP A 115 23.71 -9.71 -12.45
CA ASP A 115 23.89 -10.64 -13.57
C ASP A 115 24.01 -12.10 -13.10
N GLU A 116 24.68 -12.34 -11.96
CA GLU A 116 24.75 -13.65 -11.31
C GLU A 116 23.43 -14.07 -10.65
N ASN A 117 22.62 -13.08 -10.22
CA ASN A 117 21.33 -13.29 -9.56
C ASN A 117 20.17 -12.66 -10.35
N PRO A 118 19.82 -13.21 -11.52
CA PRO A 118 18.89 -12.57 -12.46
C PRO A 118 17.47 -12.39 -11.92
N HIS A 119 17.10 -13.09 -10.84
CA HIS A 119 15.80 -12.93 -10.18
C HIS A 119 15.63 -11.54 -9.53
N TRP A 120 16.72 -10.86 -9.15
CA TRP A 120 16.67 -9.49 -8.64
C TRP A 120 16.61 -8.42 -9.72
N LYS A 121 16.86 -8.78 -10.98
CA LYS A 121 16.93 -7.83 -12.10
C LYS A 121 15.63 -7.03 -12.29
N ALA A 122 14.48 -7.65 -12.02
CA ALA A 122 13.18 -6.99 -12.11
C ALA A 122 12.90 -6.03 -10.93
N ALA A 123 13.63 -6.19 -9.83
CA ALA A 123 13.43 -5.44 -8.60
C ALA A 123 14.40 -4.26 -8.46
N VAL A 124 15.34 -4.06 -9.38
CA VAL A 124 16.38 -3.03 -9.25
C VAL A 124 16.54 -2.24 -10.54
N HIS A 125 16.63 -0.92 -10.41
CA HIS A 125 17.02 -0.02 -11.49
C HIS A 125 18.45 0.47 -11.25
N LEU A 126 19.37 0.12 -12.16
CA LEU A 126 20.78 0.43 -12.06
C LEU A 126 21.26 1.37 -13.18
N ASN A 127 22.16 2.27 -12.80
CA ASN A 127 22.91 3.10 -13.72
C ASN A 127 24.37 2.61 -13.80
N ASN A 128 24.64 1.74 -14.78
CA ASN A 128 25.95 1.09 -14.94
C ASN A 128 27.12 2.09 -14.96
N SER A 129 26.94 3.25 -15.60
CA SER A 129 27.98 4.29 -15.69
C SER A 129 28.33 4.92 -14.33
N ALA A 130 27.36 5.00 -13.42
CA ALA A 130 27.55 5.46 -12.06
C ALA A 130 28.10 4.35 -11.16
N CYS A 131 27.75 3.09 -11.42
CA CYS A 131 28.27 1.92 -10.72
C CYS A 131 29.78 1.76 -10.91
N GLU A 132 30.29 1.91 -12.13
CA GLU A 132 31.73 1.86 -12.43
C GLU A 132 32.52 2.93 -11.64
N LYS A 133 31.91 4.09 -11.39
CA LYS A 133 32.49 5.20 -10.63
C LYS A 133 32.27 5.10 -9.12
N ASN A 134 31.68 4.01 -8.65
CA ASN A 134 31.27 3.82 -7.26
C ASN A 134 30.41 4.98 -6.71
N HIS A 135 29.53 5.53 -7.56
CA HIS A 135 28.69 6.67 -7.21
C HIS A 135 27.33 6.21 -6.66
N PRO A 136 26.73 6.91 -5.68
CA PRO A 136 25.43 6.53 -5.11
C PRO A 136 24.30 6.42 -6.13
N SER A 137 24.37 7.21 -7.22
CA SER A 137 23.42 7.12 -8.35
C SER A 137 23.50 5.80 -9.12
N CYS A 138 24.38 4.86 -8.77
CA CYS A 138 24.37 3.51 -9.31
C CYS A 138 23.04 2.80 -9.05
N LEU A 139 22.51 2.93 -7.83
CA LEU A 139 21.22 2.38 -7.43
C LEU A 139 20.21 3.52 -7.46
N GLU A 140 19.42 3.61 -8.52
CA GLU A 140 18.45 4.71 -8.66
C GLU A 140 17.16 4.37 -7.93
N GLU A 141 16.62 3.19 -8.17
CA GLU A 141 15.39 2.71 -7.55
C GLU A 141 15.48 1.21 -7.27
N PHE A 142 14.83 0.73 -6.22
CA PHE A 142 14.68 -0.70 -6.01
C PHE A 142 13.38 -1.02 -5.28
N LEU A 143 12.97 -2.27 -5.44
CA LEU A 143 11.78 -2.85 -4.87
C LEU A 143 12.18 -3.93 -3.88
N PHE A 144 11.61 -3.87 -2.69
CA PHE A 144 11.66 -4.97 -1.74
C PHE A 144 10.24 -5.37 -1.36
N THR A 145 10.08 -6.59 -0.86
CA THR A 145 8.78 -7.07 -0.42
C THR A 145 8.83 -7.48 1.03
N THR A 146 7.75 -7.26 1.75
CA THR A 146 7.51 -7.83 3.09
C THR A 146 6.07 -8.32 3.15
N ALA A 147 5.72 -9.17 4.12
CA ALA A 147 4.38 -9.72 4.21
C ALA A 147 3.69 -9.40 5.53
N PHE A 148 2.38 -9.22 5.43
CA PHE A 148 1.50 -9.04 6.57
C PHE A 148 0.35 -10.05 6.48
N LYS A 149 -0.25 -10.41 7.61
CA LYS A 149 -1.47 -11.21 7.67
C LYS A 149 -2.57 -10.49 6.89
N GLY A 150 -3.24 -11.23 6.01
CA GLY A 150 -4.35 -10.69 5.24
C GLY A 150 -5.47 -10.15 6.14
N GLY A 151 -6.00 -8.98 5.79
CA GLY A 151 -7.15 -8.38 6.48
C GLY A 151 -8.45 -9.10 6.11
N ASN A 152 -9.36 -9.31 7.06
CA ASN A 152 -10.61 -10.01 6.78
C ASN A 152 -11.60 -9.16 5.99
N ASN A 153 -11.54 -7.85 6.18
CA ASN A 153 -12.44 -6.88 5.60
C ASN A 153 -11.65 -5.75 4.93
N MET A 154 -12.24 -5.09 3.93
CA MET A 154 -11.58 -3.96 3.24
C MET A 154 -11.29 -2.78 4.18
N THR A 155 -12.06 -2.64 5.26
CA THR A 155 -11.82 -1.59 6.26
C THR A 155 -10.54 -1.85 7.07
N GLU A 156 -10.21 -3.11 7.35
CA GLU A 156 -8.97 -3.46 8.05
C GLU A 156 -7.76 -3.23 7.15
N ARG A 157 -7.84 -3.66 5.89
CA ARG A 157 -6.82 -3.38 4.88
C ARG A 157 -6.59 -1.89 4.68
N ALA A 158 -7.65 -1.07 4.66
CA ALA A 158 -7.51 0.38 4.56
C ALA A 158 -6.80 1.00 5.78
N LYS A 159 -7.06 0.49 7.00
CA LYS A 159 -6.32 0.92 8.20
C LYS A 159 -4.85 0.53 8.11
N GLN A 160 -4.57 -0.68 7.63
CA GLN A 160 -3.21 -1.19 7.47
C GLN A 160 -2.42 -0.36 6.45
N LEU A 161 -3.02 -0.05 5.30
CA LEU A 161 -2.46 0.87 4.29
C LEU A 161 -2.16 2.25 4.88
N SER A 162 -3.04 2.76 5.75
CA SER A 162 -2.80 4.04 6.46
C SER A 162 -1.59 3.95 7.39
N LYS A 163 -1.36 2.83 8.07
CA LYS A 163 -0.18 2.64 8.93
C LYS A 163 1.10 2.57 8.12
N TRP A 164 1.12 1.83 7.01
CA TRP A 164 2.27 1.80 6.10
C TRP A 164 2.64 3.18 5.61
N ARG A 165 1.64 3.99 5.20
CA ARG A 165 1.86 5.36 4.76
C ARG A 165 2.34 6.29 5.85
N PHE A 166 1.84 6.10 7.08
CA PHE A 166 2.32 6.85 8.23
C PHE A 166 3.80 6.58 8.49
N LEU A 167 4.21 5.31 8.54
CA LEU A 167 5.60 4.93 8.70
C LEU A 167 6.48 5.49 7.56
N MET A 168 6.05 5.34 6.30
CA MET A 168 6.78 5.90 5.17
C MET A 168 6.90 7.43 5.22
N SER A 169 5.95 8.12 5.86
CA SER A 169 6.01 9.58 6.01
C SER A 169 7.03 10.04 7.06
N GLU A 170 7.39 9.18 8.03
CA GLU A 170 8.48 9.43 8.97
C GLU A 170 9.84 9.32 8.26
N TYR A 171 9.93 8.45 7.25
CA TYR A 171 11.11 8.23 6.41
C TYR A 171 10.97 8.87 5.01
N ALA A 172 10.45 10.09 4.95
CA ALA A 172 10.12 10.78 3.69
C ALA A 172 11.33 10.97 2.75
N ASP A 173 12.55 11.00 3.30
CA ASP A 173 13.81 11.16 2.56
C ASP A 173 14.06 10.06 1.51
N PHE A 174 13.49 8.87 1.70
CA PHE A 174 13.66 7.74 0.78
C PHE A 174 12.65 7.72 -0.38
N ASN A 175 11.67 8.62 -0.36
CA ASN A 175 10.58 8.71 -1.34
C ASN A 175 10.01 7.32 -1.71
N MET A 176 9.28 6.73 -0.77
CA MET A 176 8.81 5.34 -0.88
C MET A 176 7.34 5.27 -1.23
N THR A 177 6.98 4.25 -2.01
CA THR A 177 5.58 3.96 -2.34
C THR A 177 5.27 2.49 -2.10
N THR A 178 4.10 2.21 -1.52
CA THR A 178 3.63 0.85 -1.28
C THR A 178 2.61 0.41 -2.32
N TYR A 179 2.77 -0.81 -2.78
CA TYR A 179 1.85 -1.51 -3.66
C TYR A 179 1.42 -2.83 -3.04
N ASN A 180 0.11 -3.05 -3.08
CA ASN A 180 -0.57 -4.30 -2.77
C ASN A 180 -1.81 -4.34 -3.66
N GLU A 181 -2.26 -5.54 -4.03
CA GLU A 181 -3.38 -5.75 -4.95
C GLU A 181 -4.66 -5.00 -4.55
N TYR A 182 -4.88 -4.76 -3.25
CA TYR A 182 -6.08 -4.08 -2.74
C TYR A 182 -5.90 -2.59 -2.45
N ASN A 183 -4.70 -2.01 -2.65
CA ASN A 183 -4.45 -0.62 -2.28
C ASN A 183 -5.38 0.36 -3.00
N TYR A 184 -5.65 0.13 -4.29
CA TYR A 184 -6.56 0.99 -5.06
C TYR A 184 -7.99 0.99 -4.52
N LEU A 185 -8.49 -0.18 -4.07
CA LEU A 185 -9.81 -0.28 -3.45
C LEU A 185 -9.84 0.42 -2.10
N CYS A 186 -8.77 0.28 -1.31
CA CYS A 186 -8.64 0.95 -0.02
C CYS A 186 -8.58 2.48 -0.19
N ASP A 187 -7.90 2.98 -1.22
CA ASP A 187 -7.82 4.40 -1.55
C ASP A 187 -9.16 4.98 -2.00
N GLN A 188 -9.89 4.23 -2.82
CA GLN A 188 -11.25 4.59 -3.18
C GLN A 188 -12.13 4.62 -1.93
N LEU A 189 -12.05 3.59 -1.08
CA LEU A 189 -12.86 3.50 0.14
C LEU A 189 -12.65 4.68 1.09
N THR A 190 -11.40 5.09 1.29
CA THR A 190 -11.05 6.21 2.19
C THR A 190 -11.44 7.58 1.63
N SER A 191 -11.52 7.73 0.31
CA SER A 191 -11.88 8.99 -0.35
C SER A 191 -13.39 9.17 -0.56
N VAL A 192 -14.17 8.09 -0.71
CA VAL A 192 -15.62 8.13 -1.01
C VAL A 192 -16.41 9.04 -0.07
N GLY A 193 -16.14 9.00 1.24
CA GLY A 193 -16.85 9.83 2.21
C GLY A 193 -16.66 11.34 1.97
N LYS A 194 -15.41 11.76 1.75
CA LYS A 194 -15.05 13.16 1.50
C LYS A 194 -15.61 13.65 0.17
N ILE A 195 -15.48 12.84 -0.88
CA ILE A 195 -16.01 13.14 -2.22
C ILE A 195 -17.53 13.30 -2.17
N THR A 196 -18.23 12.42 -1.45
CA THR A 196 -19.70 12.48 -1.35
C THR A 196 -20.19 13.78 -0.70
N ILE A 197 -19.54 14.24 0.38
CA ILE A 197 -19.90 15.50 1.03
C ILE A 197 -19.63 16.67 0.09
N ALA A 198 -18.45 16.68 -0.57
CA ALA A 198 -18.09 17.73 -1.51
C ALA A 198 -19.08 17.82 -2.68
N THR A 199 -19.46 16.69 -3.29
CA THR A 199 -20.40 16.68 -4.42
C THR A 199 -21.80 17.15 -4.01
N VAL A 200 -22.29 16.76 -2.82
CA VAL A 200 -23.58 17.24 -2.31
C VAL A 200 -23.56 18.76 -2.12
N ILE A 201 -22.48 19.32 -1.55
CA ILE A 201 -22.36 20.77 -1.35
C ILE A 201 -22.28 21.51 -2.69
N THR A 202 -21.44 21.03 -3.61
CA THR A 202 -21.26 21.65 -4.94
C THR A 202 -22.56 21.62 -5.76
N THR A 203 -23.31 20.53 -5.73
CA THR A 203 -24.60 20.42 -6.43
C THR A 203 -25.64 21.35 -5.84
N LEU A 204 -25.72 21.47 -4.52
CA LEU A 204 -26.62 22.44 -3.85
C LEU A 204 -26.25 23.88 -4.20
N ALA A 205 -24.96 24.22 -4.23
CA ALA A 205 -24.51 25.55 -4.62
C ALA A 205 -24.90 25.88 -6.09
N CYS A 206 -24.69 24.93 -7.01
CA CYS A 206 -25.07 25.08 -8.41
C CYS A 206 -26.59 25.24 -8.59
N MET A 207 -27.39 24.41 -7.92
CA MET A 207 -28.86 24.53 -7.91
C MET A 207 -29.31 25.89 -7.37
N THR A 208 -28.71 26.35 -6.27
CA THR A 208 -29.02 27.67 -5.69
C THR A 208 -28.77 28.79 -6.70
N LEU A 209 -27.62 28.75 -7.38
CA LEU A 209 -27.24 29.77 -8.37
C LEU A 209 -28.26 29.84 -9.52
N ILE A 210 -28.63 28.68 -10.08
CA ILE A 210 -29.63 28.60 -11.15
C ILE A 210 -30.98 29.13 -10.67
N CYS A 211 -31.44 28.73 -9.48
CA CYS A 211 -32.73 29.19 -8.95
C CYS A 211 -32.73 30.71 -8.69
N VAL A 212 -31.63 31.30 -8.24
CA VAL A 212 -31.50 32.77 -8.09
C VAL A 212 -31.59 33.47 -9.45
N MET A 213 -30.95 32.95 -10.50
CA MET A 213 -30.96 33.56 -11.83
C MET A 213 -32.33 33.54 -12.49
N PHE A 214 -33.13 32.48 -12.31
CA PHE A 214 -34.41 32.30 -13.02
C PHE A 214 -35.66 32.66 -12.21
N ILE A 215 -35.70 32.40 -10.90
CA ILE A 215 -36.90 32.56 -10.07
C ILE A 215 -36.92 33.91 -9.36
N GLY A 216 -35.77 34.37 -8.86
CA GLY A 216 -35.64 35.66 -8.16
C GLY A 216 -36.37 35.79 -6.81
N GLU A 217 -37.18 34.81 -6.40
CA GLU A 217 -37.93 34.82 -5.14
C GLU A 217 -37.31 33.90 -4.08
N VAL A 218 -36.91 34.49 -2.95
CA VAL A 218 -36.16 33.81 -1.86
C VAL A 218 -36.96 32.66 -1.22
N GLY A 219 -38.28 32.81 -1.04
CA GLY A 219 -39.12 31.80 -0.41
C GLY A 219 -39.20 30.50 -1.24
N SER A 220 -39.30 30.63 -2.55
CA SER A 220 -39.31 29.49 -3.48
C SER A 220 -37.96 28.77 -3.51
N ILE A 221 -36.86 29.52 -3.52
CA ILE A 221 -35.49 28.97 -3.48
C ILE A 221 -35.25 28.16 -2.20
N LEU A 222 -35.64 28.70 -1.04
CA LEU A 222 -35.43 28.05 0.26
C LEU A 222 -36.25 26.76 0.37
N SER A 223 -37.51 26.77 -0.06
CA SER A 223 -38.34 25.56 -0.05
C SER A 223 -37.77 24.47 -0.94
N ALA A 224 -37.31 24.81 -2.15
CA ALA A 224 -36.64 23.87 -3.05
C ALA A 224 -35.38 23.25 -2.44
N LEU A 225 -34.52 24.04 -1.80
CA LEU A 225 -33.30 23.54 -1.15
C LEU A 225 -33.60 22.59 0.01
N ILE A 226 -34.60 22.90 0.83
CA ILE A 226 -35.03 22.03 1.93
C ILE A 226 -35.56 20.70 1.38
N THR A 227 -36.33 20.73 0.29
CA THR A 227 -36.82 19.51 -0.36
C THR A 227 -35.67 18.64 -0.88
N VAL A 228 -34.67 19.23 -1.57
CA VAL A 228 -33.51 18.48 -2.08
C VAL A 228 -32.69 17.86 -0.95
N LEU A 229 -32.43 18.62 0.11
CA LEU A 229 -31.74 18.12 1.30
C LEU A 229 -32.53 16.99 1.97
N SER A 230 -33.85 17.13 2.08
CA SER A 230 -34.75 16.12 2.65
C SER A 230 -34.71 14.81 1.85
N ILE A 231 -34.77 14.89 0.51
CA ILE A 231 -34.68 13.71 -0.37
C ILE A 231 -33.33 13.00 -0.19
N ASN A 232 -32.22 13.75 -0.22
CA ASN A 232 -30.88 13.17 -0.05
C ASN A 232 -30.74 12.49 1.32
N ALA A 233 -31.16 13.15 2.41
CA ALA A 233 -31.14 12.58 3.75
C ALA A 233 -32.03 11.33 3.87
N GLY A 234 -33.20 11.33 3.22
CA GLY A 234 -34.10 10.19 3.16
C GLY A 234 -33.47 8.98 2.47
N VAL A 235 -32.86 9.18 1.30
CA VAL A 235 -32.18 8.10 0.54
C VAL A 235 -31.04 7.50 1.35
N PHE A 236 -30.18 8.34 1.97
CA PHE A 236 -29.09 7.84 2.82
C PHE A 236 -29.61 7.04 4.02
N SER A 237 -30.71 7.49 4.63
CA SER A 237 -31.33 6.79 5.77
C SER A 237 -31.88 5.43 5.37
N VAL A 238 -32.60 5.34 4.25
CA VAL A 238 -33.15 4.07 3.73
C VAL A 238 -32.03 3.11 3.35
N MET A 239 -30.96 3.61 2.71
CA MET A 239 -29.79 2.79 2.36
C MET A 239 -29.09 2.23 3.61
N ALA A 240 -28.95 3.04 4.67
CA ALA A 240 -28.36 2.59 5.93
C ALA A 240 -29.21 1.51 6.63
N LEU A 241 -30.54 1.65 6.63
CA LEU A 241 -31.46 0.67 7.19
C LEU A 241 -31.42 -0.66 6.43
N ASN A 242 -31.49 -0.60 5.10
CA ASN A 242 -31.44 -1.79 4.24
C ASN A 242 -30.07 -2.47 4.27
N GLY A 243 -28.98 -1.69 4.40
CA GLY A 243 -27.64 -2.20 4.61
C GLY A 243 -27.50 -2.99 5.92
N ARG A 244 -28.04 -2.48 7.03
CA ARG A 244 -28.04 -3.19 8.33
C ARG A 244 -28.90 -4.46 8.33
N SER A 245 -30.07 -4.44 7.69
CA SER A 245 -31.00 -5.58 7.65
C SER A 245 -30.37 -6.83 6.99
N LYS A 246 -29.56 -6.64 5.94
CA LYS A 246 -28.84 -7.75 5.27
C LYS A 246 -27.64 -8.26 6.08
N ILE A 247 -26.98 -7.39 6.86
CA ILE A 247 -25.88 -7.79 7.77
C ILE A 247 -26.44 -8.69 8.89
N LEU A 248 -27.58 -8.33 9.48
CA LEU A 248 -28.23 -9.15 10.52
C LEU A 248 -28.66 -10.53 10.00
N LYS A 249 -29.20 -10.63 8.77
CA LYS A 249 -29.56 -11.94 8.18
C LYS A 249 -28.36 -12.87 7.94
N THR A 250 -27.14 -12.34 7.82
CA THR A 250 -25.94 -13.15 7.59
C THR A 250 -25.42 -13.79 8.89
N TYR A 251 -25.70 -13.20 10.06
CA TYR A 251 -25.33 -13.79 11.36
C TYR A 251 -26.29 -14.89 11.85
N TYR A 252 -27.47 -15.05 11.23
CA TYR A 252 -28.43 -16.11 11.58
C TYR A 252 -28.37 -17.35 10.68
N TYR A 253 -27.43 -17.42 9.73
CA TYR A 253 -27.14 -18.62 8.96
C TYR A 253 -25.76 -19.17 9.32
N VAL A 254 -25.63 -19.66 10.55
CA VAL A 254 -24.67 -20.72 10.88
C VAL A 254 -25.50 -21.98 11.08
N PRO A 255 -25.71 -22.82 10.04
CA PRO A 255 -26.09 -24.19 10.28
C PRO A 255 -24.83 -24.98 10.63
N PHE A 256 -25.02 -25.92 11.57
CA PHE A 256 -24.11 -26.99 11.96
C PHE A 256 -23.46 -27.71 10.78
#